data_AF-A0A2G6X498-F1
#
_entry.id   AF-A0A2G6X498-F1
#
_cell.length_a   1.000
_cell.length_b   1.000
_cell.length_c   1.000
_cell.angle_alpha   90.00
_cell.angle_beta   90.00
_cell.angle_gamma   90.00
#
_symmetry.space_group_name_H-M   'P 1'
#
loop_
_entity.id
_entity.type
_entity.pdbx_description
1 polymer ?
#
loop_
_entity_poly.entity_id
_entity_poly.type
_entity_poly.pdbx_seq_one_letter_code
_entity_poly.pdbx_strand_id
1 'polypeptide(L)'
;MLPESSAPLCAESLALQACDDLDSFHTVRRAYACIEKLIVPQHVNDTDDVYPTRTELGALVRLVNEELQRRIETAEVTLQSLRAAVGDT
;
A
#
# COMPACT_ATOMS: atom_id res chain seq x y z
N MET A 1 -12.16 -15.10 40.76
CA MET A 1 -11.45 -15.30 39.49
C MET A 1 -11.69 -14.05 38.66
N LEU A 2 -10.65 -13.24 38.47
CA LEU A 2 -10.68 -12.08 37.58
C LEU A 2 -10.71 -12.60 36.13
N PRO A 3 -11.51 -12.01 35.23
CA PRO A 3 -11.47 -12.41 33.83
C PRO A 3 -10.13 -11.94 33.26
N GLU A 4 -9.37 -12.88 32.68
CA GLU A 4 -8.14 -12.55 31.97
C GLU A 4 -8.47 -11.54 30.87
N SER A 5 -7.81 -10.40 30.96
CA SER A 5 -7.91 -9.27 30.06
C SER A 5 -7.54 -9.72 28.64
N SER A 6 -8.54 -9.83 27.77
CA SER A 6 -8.37 -10.08 26.33
C SER A 6 -7.86 -8.86 25.55
N ALA A 7 -7.69 -7.71 26.22
CA ALA A 7 -7.37 -6.42 25.63
C ALA A 7 -5.94 -6.26 25.03
N PRO A 8 -4.85 -6.85 25.59
CA PRO A 8 -3.51 -6.64 25.04
C PRO A 8 -3.33 -7.35 23.70
N LEU A 9 -3.92 -8.54 23.52
CA LEU A 9 -3.84 -9.30 22.27
C LEU A 9 -4.56 -8.60 21.11
N CYS A 10 -5.64 -7.87 21.38
CA CYS A 10 -6.37 -7.11 20.36
C CYS A 10 -5.57 -5.91 19.87
N ALA A 11 -5.03 -5.09 20.77
CA ALA A 11 -4.21 -3.94 20.41
C ALA A 11 -2.89 -4.34 19.73
N GLU A 12 -2.26 -5.41 20.19
CA GLU A 12 -1.01 -5.93 19.63
C GLU A 12 -1.23 -6.54 18.23
N SER A 13 -2.33 -7.28 18.01
CA SER A 13 -2.72 -7.76 16.68
C SER A 13 -3.02 -6.62 15.71
N LEU A 14 -3.64 -5.54 16.18
CA LEU A 14 -3.95 -4.38 15.34
C LEU A 14 -2.70 -3.55 15.02
N ALA A 15 -1.76 -3.45 15.95
CA ALA A 15 -0.46 -2.84 15.71
C ALA A 15 0.34 -3.64 14.66
N LEU A 16 0.32 -4.98 14.74
CA LEU A 16 0.92 -5.85 13.72
C LEU A 16 0.28 -5.65 12.35
N GLN A 17 -1.05 -5.61 12.27
CA GLN A 17 -1.74 -5.35 11.00
C GLN A 17 -1.37 -3.98 10.40
N ALA A 18 -1.25 -2.94 11.23
CA ALA A 18 -0.84 -1.62 10.76
C ALA A 18 0.63 -1.60 10.26
N CYS A 19 1.52 -2.39 10.87
CA CYS A 19 2.88 -2.59 10.37
C CYS A 19 2.88 -3.31 9.00
N ASP A 20 2.07 -4.35 8.85
CA ASP A 20 1.93 -5.08 7.58
C ASP A 20 1.37 -4.17 6.47
N ASP A 21 0.39 -3.32 6.81
CA ASP A 21 -0.18 -2.34 5.88
C ASP A 21 0.86 -1.28 5.47
N LEU A 22 1.71 -0.82 6.40
CA LEU A 22 2.83 0.10 6.13
C LEU A 22 3.89 -0.52 5.21
N ASP A 23 4.27 -1.76 5.44
CA ASP A 23 5.21 -2.48 4.55
C ASP A 23 4.60 -2.68 3.16
N SER A 24 3.30 -2.94 3.09
CA SER A 24 2.56 -2.91 1.84
C SER A 24 2.70 -1.54 1.19
N PHE A 25 2.43 -0.42 1.89
CA PHE A 25 2.59 0.96 1.38
C PHE A 25 3.98 1.25 0.82
N HIS A 26 5.04 0.76 1.47
CA HIS A 26 6.40 0.87 0.96
C HIS A 26 6.59 0.18 -0.39
N THR A 27 5.93 -0.96 -0.61
CA THR A 27 5.97 -1.69 -1.89
C THR A 27 5.34 -0.87 -3.03
N VAL A 28 4.19 -0.24 -2.81
CA VAL A 28 3.58 0.64 -3.82
C VAL A 28 4.41 1.89 -4.05
N ARG A 29 4.96 2.51 -3.00
CA ARG A 29 5.86 3.66 -3.17
C ARG A 29 7.07 3.29 -4.03
N ARG A 30 7.63 2.09 -3.85
CA ARG A 30 8.71 1.57 -4.71
C ARG A 30 8.25 1.35 -6.14
N ALA A 31 7.03 0.84 -6.35
CA ALA A 31 6.46 0.74 -7.69
C ALA A 31 6.35 2.11 -8.35
N TYR A 32 5.77 3.12 -7.68
CA TYR A 32 5.73 4.51 -8.17
C TYR A 32 7.12 5.07 -8.51
N ALA A 33 8.14 4.83 -7.68
CA ALA A 33 9.51 5.27 -7.97
C ALA A 33 10.14 4.53 -9.17
N CYS A 34 9.78 3.28 -9.42
CA CYS A 34 10.19 2.57 -10.65
C CYS A 34 9.51 3.15 -11.88
N ILE A 35 8.23 3.53 -11.77
CA ILE A 35 7.47 4.18 -12.84
C ILE A 35 8.08 5.52 -13.20
N GLU A 36 8.43 6.32 -12.20
CA GLU A 36 9.12 7.59 -12.39
C GLU A 36 10.43 7.42 -13.19
N LYS A 37 11.20 6.36 -12.91
CA LYS A 37 12.43 6.03 -13.65
C LYS A 37 12.19 5.53 -15.07
N LEU A 38 11.01 4.97 -15.36
CA LEU A 38 10.63 4.58 -16.72
C LEU A 38 10.25 5.80 -17.57
N ILE A 39 9.74 6.86 -16.94
CA ILE A 39 9.42 8.13 -17.61
C ILE A 39 10.70 8.90 -17.99
N VAL A 40 11.79 8.70 -17.26
CA VAL A 40 13.11 9.23 -17.62
C VAL A 40 13.61 8.48 -18.87
N PRO A 41 14.17 9.19 -19.88
CA PRO A 41 14.75 8.55 -21.05
C PRO A 41 15.73 7.45 -20.65
N GLN A 42 15.52 6.23 -21.13
CA GLN A 42 16.47 5.14 -20.92
C GLN A 42 17.44 5.12 -22.10
N HIS A 43 18.71 5.45 -21.83
CA HIS A 43 19.79 5.25 -22.79
C HIS A 43 20.01 3.75 -22.97
N VAL A 44 19.55 3.22 -24.10
CA VAL A 44 19.77 1.81 -24.47
C VAL A 44 21.06 1.69 -25.31
N ASN A 45 21.50 2.78 -25.93
CA ASN A 45 22.80 2.96 -26.59
C ASN A 45 23.15 4.46 -26.67
N ASP A 46 24.39 4.81 -27.04
CA ASP A 46 24.86 6.21 -27.20
C ASP A 46 24.05 7.05 -28.21
N THR A 47 23.20 6.41 -29.02
CA THR A 47 22.42 7.05 -30.09
C THR A 47 20.90 6.91 -29.95
N ASP A 48 20.39 6.02 -29.09
CA ASP A 48 18.96 5.71 -29.03
C ASP A 48 18.41 5.82 -27.60
N ASP A 49 17.46 6.74 -27.43
CA ASP A 49 16.62 6.85 -26.25
C ASP A 49 15.32 6.08 -26.46
N VAL A 50 14.99 5.21 -25.50
CA VAL A 50 13.69 4.54 -25.45
C VAL A 50 12.78 5.28 -24.48
N TYR A 51 11.59 5.64 -24.97
CA TYR A 51 10.55 6.32 -24.20
C TYR A 51 9.36 5.38 -24.00
N PRO A 52 8.75 5.35 -22.80
CA PRO A 52 7.50 4.64 -22.61
C PRO A 52 6.39 5.31 -23.42
N THR A 53 5.58 4.49 -24.07
CA THR A 53 4.43 4.97 -24.83
C THR A 53 3.33 5.46 -23.89
N ARG A 54 2.44 6.33 -24.40
CA ARG A 54 1.26 6.78 -23.67
C ARG A 54 0.37 5.62 -23.20
N THR A 55 0.30 4.54 -23.97
CA THR A 55 -0.46 3.33 -23.63
C THR A 55 0.15 2.61 -22.43
N GLU A 56 1.47 2.41 -22.42
CA GLU A 56 2.19 1.78 -21.30
C GLU A 56 2.06 2.63 -20.04
N LEU A 57 2.24 3.95 -20.13
CA LEU A 57 2.01 4.87 -19.02
C LEU A 57 0.57 4.80 -18.50
N GLY A 58 -0.42 4.73 -19.40
CA GLY A 58 -1.83 4.60 -19.02
C GLY A 58 -2.14 3.29 -18.29
N ALA A 59 -1.60 2.17 -18.76
CA ALA A 59 -1.78 0.86 -18.10
C ALA A 59 -1.15 0.84 -16.70
N LEU A 60 0.02 1.46 -16.57
CA LEU A 60 0.79 1.57 -15.35
C LEU A 60 0.09 2.42 -14.29
N VAL A 61 -0.39 3.61 -14.67
CA VAL A 61 -1.18 4.48 -13.77
C VAL A 61 -2.47 3.80 -13.34
N ARG A 62 -3.13 3.06 -14.23
CA ARG A 62 -4.36 2.32 -13.90
C ARG A 62 -4.10 1.24 -12.85
N LEU A 63 -3.11 0.38 -13.05
CA LEU A 63 -2.73 -0.67 -12.09
C LEU A 63 -2.47 -0.11 -10.69
N VAL A 64 -1.73 1.00 -10.68
CA VAL A 64 -1.35 1.69 -9.47
C VAL A 64 -2.54 2.31 -8.74
N ASN A 65 -3.48 2.92 -9.46
CA ASN A 65 -4.70 3.45 -8.89
C ASN A 65 -5.58 2.34 -8.30
N GLU A 66 -5.70 1.21 -9.00
CA GLU A 66 -6.44 0.04 -8.53
C GLU A 66 -5.85 -0.50 -7.21
N GLU A 67 -4.53 -0.57 -7.11
CA GLU A 67 -3.86 -1.04 -5.89
C GLU A 67 -3.96 -0.03 -4.73
N LEU A 68 -3.84 1.26 -5.01
CA LEU A 68 -4.04 2.29 -3.99
C LEU A 68 -5.46 2.24 -3.42
N GLN A 69 -6.47 2.10 -4.29
CA GLN A 69 -7.87 1.96 -3.90
C GLN A 69 -8.08 0.75 -2.97
N ARG A 70 -7.54 -0.42 -3.34
CA ARG A 70 -7.62 -1.65 -2.54
C ARG A 70 -7.07 -1.46 -1.12
N ARG A 71 -6.00 -0.68 -0.99
CA ARG A 71 -5.35 -0.43 0.31
C ARG A 71 -6.10 0.57 1.16
N ILE A 72 -6.70 1.59 0.54
CA ILE A 72 -7.60 2.50 1.23
C ILE A 72 -8.76 1.71 1.82
N GLU A 73 -9.39 0.85 1.02
CA GLU A 73 -10.49 -0.02 1.48
C GLU A 73 -10.05 -0.94 2.62
N THR A 74 -8.86 -1.55 2.51
CA THR A 74 -8.30 -2.40 3.57
C THR A 74 -8.06 -1.62 4.87
N ALA A 75 -7.43 -0.44 4.77
CA ALA A 75 -7.17 0.42 5.93
C ALA A 75 -8.47 0.92 6.57
N GLU A 76 -9.48 1.26 5.78
CA GLU A 76 -10.80 1.64 6.27
C GLU A 76 -11.46 0.51 7.06
N VAL A 77 -11.41 -0.73 6.55
CA VAL A 77 -11.91 -1.92 7.26
C VAL A 77 -11.15 -2.12 8.56
N THR A 78 -9.82 -2.07 8.54
CA THR A 78 -8.98 -2.21 9.74
C THR A 78 -9.33 -1.15 10.79
N LEU A 79 -9.52 0.11 10.39
CA LEU A 79 -9.91 1.19 11.30
C LEU A 79 -11.32 1.02 11.87
N GLN A 80 -12.26 0.51 11.08
CA GLN A 80 -13.61 0.19 11.56
C GLN A 80 -13.58 -0.94 12.59
N SER A 81 -12.81 -2.00 12.32
CA SER A 81 -12.61 -3.10 13.27
C SER A 81 -11.95 -2.63 14.57
N LEU A 82 -10.94 -1.76 14.48
CA LEU A 82 -10.26 -1.18 15.63
C LEU A 82 -11.21 -0.33 16.48
N ARG A 83 -12.05 0.51 15.83
CA ARG A 83 -13.06 1.31 16.52
C ARG A 83 -14.11 0.43 17.21
N ALA A 84 -14.57 -0.63 16.56
CA ALA A 84 -15.53 -1.56 17.17
C ALA A 84 -14.93 -2.22 18.42
N ALA A 85 -13.68 -2.70 18.33
CA ALA A 85 -13.00 -3.33 19.46
C ALA A 85 -12.77 -2.37 20.65
N VAL A 86 -12.55 -1.08 20.39
CA VAL A 86 -12.36 -0.04 21.43
C VAL A 86 -13.69 0.57 21.91
N GLY A 87 -14.75 0.52 21.11
CA GLY A 87 -16.08 1.05 21.44
C GLY A 87 -16.97 0.07 22.21
N ASP A 88 -16.63 -1.22 22.22
CA ASP A 88 -17.30 -2.26 23.01
C ASP A 88 -16.77 -2.39 24.46
N THR A 89 -16.01 -1.39 24.96
CA THR A 89 -15.62 -1.25 26.38
C THR A 89 -16.54 -0.28 27.11
#